data_AF-A0A1V9YBU1-F1
#
_entry.id   AF-A0A1V9YBU1-F1
#
_cell.length_a   1.000
_cell.length_b   1.000
_cell.length_c   1.000
_cell.angle_alpha   90.00
_cell.angle_beta   90.00
_cell.angle_gamma   90.00
#
_symmetry.space_group_name_H-M   'P 1'
#
loop_
_entity.id
_entity.type
_entity.pdbx_description
1 polymer ?
#
loop_
_entity_poly.entity_id
_entity_poly.type
_entity_poly.pdbx_seq_one_letter_code
_entity_poly.pdbx_strand_id
1 'polypeptide(L)'
;MKAKEKRRNRTHVEDLILLRQENQDRPFLGKYGDVMVLWDRLADLLTQDPDFSRAVDGKKCQGRFGQLVEKHRSRDKEALTLSGVEEDVSETTILHDDLLKLVDDNKLAQATEKKEKKMEEEKAEAAGAFIRDAAMKTQPAP
;
A
#
# COMPACT_ATOMS: atom_id res chain seq x y z
N MET A 1 -38.14 -2.74 15.93
CA MET A 1 -37.46 -2.76 14.62
C MET A 1 -36.37 -1.71 14.65
N LYS A 2 -35.08 -2.06 14.51
CA LYS A 2 -34.02 -1.04 14.43
C LYS A 2 -34.00 -0.46 13.01
N ALA A 3 -34.23 0.85 12.89
CA ALA A 3 -34.11 1.54 11.61
C ALA A 3 -32.69 1.34 11.06
N LYS A 4 -32.57 1.01 9.77
CA LYS A 4 -31.27 1.01 9.06
C LYS A 4 -30.80 2.46 9.02
N GLU A 5 -29.89 2.81 9.91
CA GLU A 5 -29.28 4.13 9.97
C GLU A 5 -28.66 4.46 8.61
N LYS A 6 -29.07 5.60 8.03
CA LYS A 6 -28.58 6.07 6.74
C LYS A 6 -27.06 6.27 6.88
N ARG A 7 -26.27 5.53 6.09
CA ARG A 7 -24.80 5.58 6.18
C ARG A 7 -24.33 7.03 6.03
N ARG A 8 -23.75 7.60 7.10
CA ARG A 8 -23.13 8.93 7.09
C ARG A 8 -21.99 8.94 6.07
N ASN A 9 -21.97 9.88 5.13
CA ASN A 9 -20.83 10.06 4.23
C ASN A 9 -19.59 10.52 5.03
N ARG A 10 -18.39 10.18 4.55
CA ARG A 10 -17.15 10.73 5.12
C ARG A 10 -17.00 12.19 4.71
N THR A 11 -16.55 13.03 5.64
CA THR A 11 -16.28 14.45 5.38
C THR A 11 -14.83 14.66 4.93
N HIS A 12 -14.56 15.81 4.31
CA HIS A 12 -13.20 16.17 3.92
C HIS A 12 -12.24 16.28 5.12
N VAL A 13 -12.73 16.77 6.26
CA VAL A 13 -11.96 16.86 7.51
C VAL A 13 -11.59 15.48 8.04
N GLU A 14 -12.54 14.53 8.02
CA GLU A 14 -12.26 13.14 8.42
C GLU A 14 -11.21 12.47 7.51
N ASP A 15 -11.24 12.76 6.20
CA ASP A 15 -10.23 12.25 5.27
C ASP A 15 -8.87 12.93 5.48
N LEU A 16 -8.84 14.23 5.80
CA LEU A 16 -7.60 14.95 6.13
C LEU A 16 -6.92 14.39 7.38
N ILE A 17 -7.67 14.16 8.46
CA ILE A 17 -7.16 13.56 9.69
C ILE A 17 -6.63 12.15 9.40
N LEU A 18 -7.38 11.34 8.63
CA LEU A 18 -6.94 10.01 8.19
C LEU A 18 -5.60 10.10 7.43
N LEU A 19 -5.49 10.97 6.42
CA LEU A 19 -4.29 11.08 5.59
C LEU A 19 -3.07 11.57 6.37
N ARG A 20 -3.26 12.51 7.29
CA ARG A 20 -2.19 12.97 8.19
C ARG A 20 -1.68 11.80 9.04
N GLN A 21 -2.58 11.04 9.65
CA GLN A 21 -2.21 9.88 10.47
C GLN A 21 -1.53 8.79 9.63
N GLU A 22 -2.04 8.52 8.42
CA GLU A 22 -1.45 7.55 7.49
C GLU A 22 -0.04 7.96 7.04
N ASN A 23 0.22 9.25 6.83
CA ASN A 23 1.54 9.74 6.48
C ASN A 23 2.56 9.58 7.63
N GLN A 24 2.10 9.69 8.88
CA GLN A 24 2.93 9.46 10.06
C GLN A 24 3.21 7.97 10.29
N ASP A 25 2.16 7.14 10.34
CA ASP A 25 2.28 5.72 10.74
C ASP A 25 2.65 4.78 9.59
N ARG A 26 2.35 5.18 8.34
CA ARG A 26 2.63 4.44 7.09
C ARG A 26 2.27 2.95 7.17
N PRO A 27 1.04 2.60 7.56
CA PRO A 27 0.64 1.20 7.76
C PRO A 27 0.74 0.34 6.49
N PHE A 28 0.68 0.96 5.31
CA PHE A 28 0.86 0.33 4.00
C PHE A 28 2.31 -0.13 3.71
N LEU A 29 3.28 0.30 4.50
CA LEU A 29 4.68 -0.17 4.44
C LEU A 29 4.95 -1.34 5.38
N GLY A 30 3.94 -1.82 6.10
CA GLY A 30 4.07 -2.97 7.00
C GLY A 30 4.60 -4.22 6.29
N LYS A 31 5.31 -5.07 7.03
CA LYS A 31 5.75 -6.38 6.55
C LYS A 31 4.55 -7.31 6.37
N TYR A 32 4.71 -8.34 5.55
CA TYR A 32 3.70 -9.39 5.38
C TYR A 32 3.33 -9.98 6.75
N GLY A 33 2.04 -9.99 7.08
CA GLY A 33 1.52 -10.40 8.40
C GLY A 33 1.27 -9.24 9.37
N ASP A 34 2.02 -8.14 9.27
CA ASP A 34 1.95 -7.02 10.22
C ASP A 34 1.12 -5.83 9.70
N VAL A 35 0.89 -5.75 8.38
CA VAL A 35 0.15 -4.64 7.75
C VAL A 35 -1.19 -4.37 8.44
N MET A 36 -1.98 -5.40 8.70
CA MET A 36 -3.29 -5.21 9.36
C MET A 36 -3.18 -4.76 10.81
N VAL A 37 -2.14 -5.19 11.54
CA VAL A 37 -1.88 -4.73 12.91
C VAL A 37 -1.57 -3.23 12.92
N LEU A 38 -0.81 -2.74 11.94
CA LEU A 38 -0.55 -1.32 11.80
C LEU A 38 -1.83 -0.53 11.45
N TRP A 39 -2.68 -1.08 10.58
CA TRP A 39 -3.97 -0.45 10.27
C TRP A 39 -4.91 -0.41 11.48
N ASP A 40 -4.97 -1.48 12.28
CA ASP A 40 -5.79 -1.51 13.50
C ASP A 40 -5.25 -0.52 14.53
N ARG A 41 -3.93 -0.44 14.72
CA ARG A 41 -3.32 0.59 15.57
C ARG A 41 -3.64 2.01 15.11
N LEU A 42 -3.58 2.27 13.80
CA LEU A 42 -3.95 3.57 13.25
C LEU A 42 -5.43 3.87 13.51
N ALA A 43 -6.32 2.88 13.37
CA ALA A 43 -7.74 3.04 13.68
C ALA A 43 -7.99 3.34 15.17
N ASP A 44 -7.22 2.74 16.07
CA ASP A 44 -7.29 3.04 17.51
C ASP A 44 -6.86 4.47 17.82
N LEU A 45 -5.82 4.97 17.15
CA LEU A 45 -5.37 6.37 17.28
C LEU A 45 -6.43 7.33 16.76
N LEU A 46 -7.02 7.06 15.59
CA LEU A 46 -8.10 7.87 15.05
C LEU A 46 -9.33 7.89 15.96
N THR A 47 -9.67 6.77 16.59
CA THR A 47 -10.83 6.71 17.50
C THR A 47 -10.58 7.49 18.80
N GLN A 48 -9.33 7.76 19.16
CA GLN A 48 -8.95 8.59 20.31
C GLN A 48 -8.89 10.09 19.97
N ASP A 49 -8.88 10.45 18.69
CA ASP A 49 -8.85 11.84 18.25
C ASP A 49 -10.22 12.50 18.45
N PRO A 50 -10.33 13.58 19.24
CA PRO A 50 -11.61 14.23 19.52
C PRO A 50 -12.28 14.85 18.30
N ASP A 51 -11.50 15.21 17.27
CA ASP A 51 -11.99 15.77 16.01
C ASP A 51 -12.43 14.67 15.03
N PHE A 52 -12.12 13.41 15.34
CA PHE A 52 -12.50 12.24 14.54
C PHE A 52 -13.72 11.51 15.13
N SER A 53 -14.90 12.02 14.82
CA SER A 53 -16.17 11.51 15.37
C SER A 53 -16.64 10.14 14.83
N ARG A 54 -15.82 9.39 14.09
CA ARG A 54 -16.24 8.17 13.40
C ARG A 54 -15.58 6.93 13.99
N ALA A 55 -16.39 5.94 14.36
CA ALA A 55 -15.88 4.61 14.68
C ALA A 55 -15.32 3.92 13.41
N VAL A 56 -14.03 3.59 13.44
CA VAL A 56 -13.31 2.92 12.35
C VAL A 56 -12.56 1.69 12.88
N ASP A 57 -12.17 0.82 11.96
CA ASP A 57 -11.29 -0.32 12.21
C ASP A 57 -10.21 -0.32 11.10
N GLY A 58 -9.14 -1.11 11.26
CA GLY A 58 -8.03 -1.08 10.31
C GLY A 58 -8.46 -1.37 8.88
N LYS A 59 -9.44 -2.27 8.70
CA LYS A 59 -9.98 -2.61 7.38
C LYS A 59 -10.71 -1.42 6.72
N LYS A 60 -11.48 -0.65 7.50
CA LYS A 60 -12.14 0.57 7.01
C LYS A 60 -11.13 1.67 6.67
N CYS A 61 -10.07 1.82 7.45
CA CYS A 61 -8.99 2.78 7.16
C CYS A 61 -8.28 2.39 5.86
N GLN A 62 -7.80 1.15 5.75
CA GLN A 62 -7.17 0.63 4.54
C GLN A 62 -8.07 0.78 3.30
N GLY A 63 -9.35 0.42 3.41
CA GLY A 63 -10.30 0.54 2.31
C GLY A 63 -10.52 2.00 1.89
N ARG A 64 -10.55 2.93 2.84
CA ARG A 64 -10.67 4.36 2.52
C ARG A 64 -9.41 4.89 1.86
N PHE A 65 -8.23 4.53 2.36
CA PHE A 65 -6.95 4.89 1.76
C PHE A 65 -6.91 4.49 0.29
N GLY A 66 -7.29 3.25 -0.04
CA GLY A 66 -7.37 2.77 -1.42
C GLY A 66 -8.27 3.65 -2.29
N GLN A 67 -9.47 3.97 -1.82
CA GLN A 67 -10.41 4.84 -2.55
C GLN A 67 -9.85 6.25 -2.78
N LEU A 68 -9.18 6.80 -1.77
CA LEU A 68 -8.57 8.13 -1.82
C LEU A 68 -7.42 8.18 -2.82
N VAL A 69 -6.55 7.18 -2.79
CA VAL A 69 -5.47 6.96 -3.77
C VAL A 69 -6.01 6.83 -5.20
N GLU A 70 -7.05 6.02 -5.42
CA GLU A 70 -7.65 5.85 -6.75
C GLU A 70 -8.28 7.15 -7.26
N LYS A 71 -9.01 7.86 -6.39
CA LYS A 71 -9.65 9.13 -6.72
C LYS A 71 -8.62 10.18 -7.13
N HIS A 72 -7.50 10.27 -6.41
CA HIS A 72 -6.43 11.20 -6.75
C HIS A 72 -5.78 10.87 -8.09
N ARG A 73 -5.46 9.59 -8.33
CA ARG A 73 -4.90 9.16 -9.62
C ARG A 73 -5.85 9.46 -10.79
N SER A 74 -7.17 9.39 -10.59
CA SER A 74 -8.14 9.82 -11.61
C SER A 74 -8.05 11.31 -11.86
N ARG A 75 -8.09 12.11 -10.79
CA ARG A 75 -8.01 13.57 -10.88
C ARG A 75 -6.76 14.02 -11.62
N ASP A 76 -5.59 13.45 -11.32
CA ASP A 76 -4.35 13.89 -11.96
C ASP A 76 -4.32 13.55 -13.44
N LYS A 77 -4.89 12.39 -13.82
CA LYS A 77 -5.06 12.02 -15.24
C LYS A 77 -6.02 12.98 -15.93
N GLU A 78 -7.14 13.34 -15.29
CA GLU A 78 -8.11 14.28 -15.82
C GLU A 78 -7.49 15.68 -15.98
N ALA A 79 -6.76 16.16 -14.97
CA ALA A 79 -6.02 17.42 -15.00
C ALA A 79 -4.96 17.45 -16.12
N LEU A 80 -4.20 16.36 -16.30
CA LEU A 80 -3.26 16.20 -17.42
C LEU A 80 -3.95 16.29 -18.79
N THR A 81 -5.18 15.74 -18.91
CA THR A 81 -5.94 15.80 -20.18
C THR A 81 -6.60 17.16 -20.45
N LEU A 82 -6.88 17.95 -19.41
CA LEU A 82 -7.54 19.26 -19.48
C LEU A 82 -6.55 20.44 -19.38
N SER A 83 -5.24 20.17 -19.54
CA SER A 83 -4.13 21.12 -19.36
C SER A 83 -4.43 22.55 -19.86
N GLY A 84 -4.67 23.44 -18.91
CA GLY A 84 -5.01 24.85 -19.13
C GLY A 84 -5.61 25.54 -17.91
N VAL A 85 -6.02 24.78 -16.88
CA VAL A 85 -6.52 25.32 -15.60
C VAL A 85 -5.44 25.19 -14.53
N GLU A 86 -5.04 26.33 -13.95
CA GLU A 86 -4.24 26.39 -12.73
C GLU A 86 -5.13 25.98 -11.55
N GLU A 87 -4.99 24.75 -11.06
CA GLU A 87 -5.67 24.30 -9.84
C GLU A 87 -4.83 24.63 -8.60
N ASP A 88 -5.48 25.12 -7.54
CA ASP A 88 -4.86 25.39 -6.25
C ASP A 88 -4.44 24.07 -5.57
N VAL A 89 -3.14 23.94 -5.27
CA VAL A 89 -2.58 22.73 -4.64
C VAL A 89 -2.89 22.76 -3.14
N SER A 90 -3.99 22.11 -2.76
CA SER A 90 -4.36 21.95 -1.34
C SER A 90 -3.40 21.02 -0.58
N GLU A 91 -3.34 21.16 0.76
CA GLU A 91 -2.62 20.23 1.65
C GLU A 91 -3.00 18.76 1.39
N THR A 92 -4.28 18.51 1.08
CA THR A 92 -4.79 17.19 0.73
C THR A 92 -4.06 16.64 -0.50
N THR A 93 -3.83 17.47 -1.52
CA THR A 93 -3.12 17.05 -2.74
C THR A 93 -1.67 16.69 -2.42
N ILE A 94 -0.96 17.55 -1.69
CA ILE A 94 0.44 17.32 -1.29
C ILE A 94 0.59 16.01 -0.50
N LEU A 95 -0.25 15.82 0.52
CA LEU A 95 -0.21 14.61 1.34
C LEU A 95 -0.46 13.35 0.52
N HIS A 96 -1.40 13.40 -0.42
CA HIS A 96 -1.62 12.23 -1.24
C HIS A 96 -0.50 12.01 -2.28
N ASP A 97 0.09 13.04 -2.87
CA ASP A 97 1.24 12.92 -3.78
C ASP A 97 2.42 12.21 -3.08
N ASP A 98 2.74 12.65 -1.85
CA ASP A 98 3.79 12.06 -1.02
C ASP A 98 3.48 10.60 -0.68
N LEU A 99 2.25 10.31 -0.26
CA LEU A 99 1.81 8.95 0.07
C LEU A 99 1.82 8.03 -1.16
N LEU A 100 1.39 8.52 -2.31
CA LEU A 100 1.40 7.79 -3.58
C LEU A 100 2.81 7.40 -3.98
N LYS A 101 3.74 8.35 -3.90
CA LYS A 101 5.15 8.12 -4.19
C LYS A 101 5.72 7.02 -3.30
N LEU A 102 5.47 7.07 -1.99
CA LEU A 102 5.91 6.03 -1.05
C LEU A 102 5.30 4.64 -1.36
N VAL A 103 4.02 4.60 -1.73
CA VAL A 103 3.35 3.35 -2.12
C VAL A 103 3.98 2.76 -3.37
N ASP A 104 4.23 3.57 -4.39
CA ASP A 104 4.77 3.11 -5.68
C ASP A 104 6.26 2.72 -5.55
N ASP A 105 7.06 3.49 -4.82
CA ASP A 105 8.46 3.16 -4.51
C ASP A 105 8.57 1.83 -3.75
N ASN A 106 7.71 1.60 -2.76
CA ASN A 106 7.67 0.32 -2.02
C ASN A 106 7.26 -0.86 -2.91
N LYS A 107 6.29 -0.67 -3.81
CA LYS A 107 5.90 -1.72 -4.77
C LYS A 107 7.04 -2.06 -5.72
N LEU A 108 7.77 -1.06 -6.20
CA LEU A 108 8.93 -1.25 -7.05
C LEU A 108 10.04 -2.01 -6.32
N ALA A 109 10.37 -1.60 -5.09
CA ALA A 109 11.36 -2.26 -4.24
C ALA A 109 11.01 -3.74 -3.98
N GLN A 110 9.76 -4.02 -3.59
CA GLN A 110 9.31 -5.39 -3.38
C GLN A 110 9.35 -6.23 -4.66
N ALA A 111 9.05 -5.63 -5.81
CA ALA A 111 9.13 -6.33 -7.09
C ALA A 111 10.58 -6.64 -7.49
N THR A 112 11.52 -5.73 -7.24
CA THR A 112 12.95 -5.96 -7.49
C THR A 112 13.50 -7.05 -6.59
N GLU A 113 13.23 -7.01 -5.27
CA GLU A 113 13.70 -8.02 -4.33
C GLU A 113 13.17 -9.42 -4.67
N LYS A 114 11.89 -9.52 -5.06
CA LYS A 114 11.28 -10.78 -5.49
C LYS A 114 11.94 -11.33 -6.75
N LYS A 115 12.27 -10.47 -7.71
CA LYS A 115 12.96 -10.88 -8.94
C LYS A 115 14.38 -11.36 -8.65
N GLU A 116 15.11 -10.66 -7.79
CA GLU A 116 16.47 -11.03 -7.38
C GLU A 116 16.50 -12.38 -6.67
N LYS A 117 15.62 -12.59 -5.69
CA LYS A 117 15.50 -13.89 -5.00
C LYS A 117 15.18 -15.03 -5.95
N LYS A 118 14.23 -14.82 -6.87
CA LYS A 118 13.88 -15.84 -7.86
C LYS A 118 15.07 -16.18 -8.77
N MET A 119 15.82 -15.16 -9.21
CA MET A 119 17.01 -15.38 -10.04
C MET A 119 18.12 -16.12 -9.28
N GLU A 120 18.29 -15.86 -7.98
CA GLU A 120 19.24 -16.57 -7.14
C GLU A 120 18.84 -18.05 -6.93
N GLU A 121 17.57 -18.30 -6.67
CA GLU A 121 17.01 -19.65 -6.56
C GLU A 121 17.18 -20.44 -7.87
N GLU A 122 16.87 -19.84 -9.03
CA GLU A 122 17.06 -20.45 -10.36
C GLU A 122 18.55 -20.77 -10.63
N LYS A 123 19.47 -19.88 -10.24
CA LYS A 123 20.92 -20.14 -10.36
C LYS A 123 21.38 -21.27 -9.45
N ALA A 124 20.90 -21.32 -8.21
CA ALA A 124 21.23 -22.37 -7.25
C ALA A 124 20.72 -23.74 -7.73
N GLU A 125 19.51 -23.79 -8.30
CA GLU A 125 18.94 -24.99 -8.89
C GLU A 125 19.76 -25.46 -10.11
N ALA A 126 20.09 -24.54 -11.02
CA ALA A 126 20.91 -24.84 -12.20
C ALA A 126 22.30 -25.38 -11.83
N ALA A 127 22.96 -24.76 -10.85
CA ALA A 127 24.24 -25.23 -10.33
C ALA A 127 24.11 -26.64 -9.71
N GLY A 128 23.06 -26.88 -8.92
CA GLY A 128 22.78 -28.20 -8.35
C GLY A 128 22.52 -29.27 -9.42
N ALA A 129 21.79 -28.93 -10.48
CA ALA A 129 21.53 -29.83 -11.61
C ALA A 129 22.82 -30.19 -12.36
N PHE A 130 23.69 -29.20 -12.60
CA PHE A 130 24.99 -29.41 -13.25
C PHE A 130 25.87 -30.39 -12.46
N ILE A 131 25.97 -30.22 -11.13
CA ILE A 131 26.76 -31.11 -10.26
C ILE A 131 26.22 -32.54 -10.29
N ARG A 132 24.88 -32.72 -10.26
CA ARG A 132 24.25 -34.06 -10.34
C ARG A 132 24.52 -34.76 -11.67
N ASP A 133 24.41 -34.05 -12.80
CA ASP A 133 24.67 -34.61 -14.13
C ASP A 133 26.14 -35.02 -14.30
N ALA A 134 27.08 -34.17 -13.84
CA ALA A 134 28.50 -34.48 -13.87
C ALA A 134 28.83 -35.73 -13.03
N ALA A 135 28.28 -35.84 -11.81
CA ALA A 135 28.51 -36.99 -10.94
C ALA A 135 28.02 -38.30 -11.58
N MET A 136 26.82 -38.30 -12.19
CA MET A 136 26.26 -39.47 -12.88
C MET A 136 27.13 -39.96 -14.04
N LYS A 137 27.74 -39.04 -14.81
CA LYS A 137 28.59 -39.40 -15.95
C LYS A 137 29.97 -39.96 -15.56
N THR A 138 30.43 -39.66 -14.34
CA THR A 138 31.75 -40.07 -13.85
C THR A 138 31.75 -41.34 -13.01
N GLN A 139 30.59 -41.96 -12.77
CA GLN A 139 30.52 -43.22 -12.04
C GLN A 139 30.99 -44.38 -12.95
N PRO A 140 32.03 -45.15 -12.54
CA PRO A 140 32.41 -46.35 -13.27
C PRO A 140 31.27 -47.39 -13.19
N ALA A 141 30.98 -48.03 -14.33
CA ALA A 141 30.02 -49.13 -14.38
C ALA A 141 30.50 -50.30 -13.48
N PRO A 142 29.58 -50.99 -12.78
CA PRO A 142 29.92 -52.14 -11.92
C PRO A 142 30.54 -53.30 -12.69
#